data_AF-X0YBV8-F1
#
_entry.id   AF-X0YBV8-F1
#
_cell.length_a   1.000
_cell.length_b   1.000
_cell.length_c   1.000
_cell.angle_alpha   90.00
_cell.angle_beta   90.00
_cell.angle_gamma   90.00
#
_symmetry.space_group_name_H-M   'P 1'
#
loop_
_entity.id
_entity.type
_entity.pdbx_description
1 polymer ?
#
loop_
_entity_poly.entity_id
_entity_poly.type
_entity_poly.pdbx_seq_one_letter_code
_entity_poly.pdbx_strand_id
1 'polypeptide(L)'
;MIKPARTTGKKRTKKSSSTLATVKSKKAFTSYKQAIRYLFDRTDYEKEERLGYNVTTFNLNRMKKLLSLLGNPHKKIHTAHIGGTKGKGSTATMLAKMLEANDYDVGLYTSPHVVHLHERIAVNSEMIKQREMLGLLNRIYTSVEKISKNTPPTFFEIMTALAFMHFMDTQ
;
A
#
# COMPACT_ATOMS: atom_id res chain seq x y z
N MET A 1 28.56 -49.54 54.70
CA MET A 1 27.27 -48.83 54.91
C MET A 1 27.36 -47.51 54.14
N ILE A 2 26.70 -47.37 52.97
CA ILE A 2 25.35 -46.78 52.74
C ILE A 2 25.36 -45.26 53.05
N LYS A 3 25.12 -44.27 52.17
CA LYS A 3 24.64 -44.10 50.76
C LYS A 3 25.01 -42.65 50.32
N PRO A 4 25.26 -42.35 49.04
CA PRO A 4 25.33 -40.96 48.55
C PRO A 4 23.94 -40.38 48.25
N ALA A 5 23.79 -39.07 48.48
CA ALA A 5 22.55 -38.33 48.28
C ALA A 5 22.20 -38.18 46.79
N ARG A 6 20.92 -38.44 46.48
CA ARG A 6 20.33 -38.38 45.14
C ARG A 6 20.33 -36.96 44.57
N THR A 7 21.02 -36.77 43.46
CA THR A 7 20.86 -35.64 42.54
C THR A 7 19.50 -35.74 41.85
N THR A 8 18.60 -34.79 42.08
CA THR A 8 17.32 -34.70 41.36
C THR A 8 17.57 -34.19 39.95
N GLY A 9 17.54 -35.10 38.97
CA GLY A 9 17.53 -34.74 37.55
C GLY A 9 16.28 -33.95 37.19
N LYS A 10 16.42 -32.68 36.80
CA LYS A 10 15.37 -31.93 36.10
C LYS A 10 15.14 -32.59 34.73
N LYS A 11 13.98 -33.24 34.58
CA LYS A 11 13.46 -33.70 33.29
C LYS A 11 13.43 -32.51 32.31
N ARG A 12 14.26 -32.58 31.26
CA ARG A 12 14.09 -31.76 30.05
C ARG A 12 12.73 -32.11 29.45
N THR A 13 11.75 -31.23 29.63
CA THR A 13 10.50 -31.26 28.88
C THR A 13 10.83 -31.04 27.41
N LYS A 14 10.63 -32.07 26.58
CA LYS A 14 10.64 -31.94 25.11
C LYS A 14 9.65 -30.85 24.74
N LYS A 15 10.14 -29.68 24.31
CA LYS A 15 9.30 -28.69 23.62
C LYS A 15 8.80 -29.37 22.36
N SER A 16 7.50 -29.67 22.36
CA SER A 16 6.74 -30.01 21.16
C SER A 16 7.04 -28.95 20.11
N SER A 17 7.79 -29.33 19.07
CA SER A 17 7.96 -28.54 17.87
C SER A 17 6.61 -28.53 17.15
N SER A 18 5.74 -27.61 17.53
CA SER A 18 4.56 -27.29 16.73
C SER A 18 5.07 -26.65 15.45
N THR A 19 5.21 -27.45 14.40
CA THR A 19 5.40 -27.00 13.03
C THR A 19 4.22 -26.07 12.70
N LEU A 20 4.43 -24.77 12.83
CA LEU A 20 3.49 -23.75 12.35
C LEU A 20 3.48 -23.91 10.82
N ALA A 21 2.55 -24.72 10.33
CA ALA A 21 2.26 -24.82 8.92
C ALA A 21 1.96 -23.41 8.42
N THR A 22 2.90 -22.83 7.67
CA THR A 22 2.74 -21.52 7.05
C THR A 22 1.60 -21.64 6.05
N VAL A 23 0.39 -21.24 6.45
CA VAL A 23 -0.76 -21.17 5.55
C VAL A 23 -0.42 -20.12 4.50
N LYS A 24 0.05 -20.55 3.33
CA LYS A 24 0.24 -19.68 2.17
C LYS A 24 -1.12 -19.13 1.79
N SER A 25 -1.44 -17.90 2.20
CA SER A 25 -2.67 -17.24 1.74
C SER A 25 -2.61 -17.18 0.21
N LYS A 26 -3.64 -17.73 -0.45
CA LYS A 26 -3.72 -17.74 -1.91
C LYS A 26 -3.69 -16.30 -2.44
N LYS A 27 -2.71 -15.97 -3.29
CA LYS A 27 -2.64 -14.67 -3.96
C LYS A 27 -3.86 -14.49 -4.85
N ALA A 28 -4.44 -13.29 -4.85
CA ALA A 28 -5.58 -12.94 -5.69
C ALA A 28 -5.22 -12.86 -7.18
N PHE A 29 -4.01 -12.38 -7.47
CA PHE A 29 -3.48 -12.21 -8.82
C PHE A 29 -2.19 -12.99 -9.01
N THR A 30 -2.14 -13.79 -10.08
CA THR A 30 -0.95 -14.55 -10.47
C THR A 30 -0.06 -13.80 -11.45
N SER A 31 -0.61 -12.80 -12.16
CA SER A 31 0.11 -11.98 -13.13
C SER A 31 -0.19 -10.50 -12.95
N TYR A 32 0.76 -9.66 -13.37
CA TYR A 32 0.60 -8.20 -13.39
C TYR A 32 -0.57 -7.77 -14.29
N LYS A 33 -0.71 -8.38 -15.46
CA LYS A 33 -1.80 -8.07 -16.41
C LYS A 33 -3.18 -8.23 -15.75
N GLN A 34 -3.36 -9.30 -14.96
CA GLN A 34 -4.60 -9.52 -14.22
C GLN A 34 -4.82 -8.46 -13.14
N ALA A 35 -3.78 -8.14 -12.37
CA ALA A 35 -3.86 -7.16 -11.29
C ALA A 35 -4.16 -5.74 -11.80
N ILE A 36 -3.54 -5.35 -12.91
CA ILE A 36 -3.77 -4.05 -13.53
C ILE A 36 -5.15 -3.95 -14.17
N ARG A 37 -5.63 -5.02 -14.81
CA ARG A 37 -7.01 -5.04 -15.30
C ARG A 37 -8.01 -4.83 -14.17
N TYR A 38 -7.84 -5.55 -13.06
CA TYR A 38 -8.66 -5.37 -11.85
C TYR A 38 -8.67 -3.93 -11.33
N LEU A 39 -7.52 -3.24 -11.40
CA LEU A 39 -7.42 -1.84 -11.00
C LEU A 39 -8.14 -0.90 -11.99
N PHE A 40 -7.97 -1.10 -13.30
CA PHE A 40 -8.61 -0.28 -14.33
C PHE A 40 -10.12 -0.52 -14.47
N ASP A 41 -10.63 -1.66 -14.02
CA ASP A 41 -12.08 -1.93 -13.96
C ASP A 41 -12.79 -1.13 -12.85
N ARG A 42 -12.05 -0.35 -12.04
CA ARG A 42 -12.59 0.51 -10.98
C ARG A 42 -13.01 1.86 -11.53
N THR A 43 -14.00 2.49 -10.89
CA THR A 43 -14.46 3.83 -11.26
C THR A 43 -13.29 4.82 -11.27
N ASP A 44 -13.10 5.46 -12.42
CA ASP A 44 -11.99 6.36 -12.70
C ASP A 44 -12.53 7.74 -13.11
N TYR A 45 -12.82 8.55 -12.10
CA TYR A 45 -13.34 9.91 -12.28
C TYR A 45 -12.37 10.84 -13.01
N GLU A 46 -11.07 10.50 -13.11
CA GLU A 46 -10.12 11.29 -13.91
C GLU A 46 -10.42 11.19 -15.42
N LYS A 47 -11.24 10.22 -15.84
CA LYS A 47 -11.65 10.00 -17.24
C LYS A 47 -13.11 10.30 -17.53
N GLU A 48 -13.91 10.67 -16.53
CA GLU A 48 -15.33 10.97 -16.72
C GLU A 48 -15.53 12.45 -17.08
N GLU A 49 -16.12 12.73 -18.25
CA GLU A 49 -16.36 14.10 -18.74
C GLU A 49 -17.43 14.88 -17.95
N ARG A 50 -18.27 14.19 -17.18
CA ARG A 50 -19.39 14.79 -16.45
C ARG A 50 -19.49 14.26 -15.03
N LEU A 51 -18.71 14.86 -14.13
CA LEU A 51 -18.85 14.61 -12.69
C LEU A 51 -20.03 15.42 -12.14
N GLY A 52 -21.09 14.73 -11.74
CA GLY A 52 -22.14 15.34 -10.91
C GLY A 52 -21.55 15.63 -9.53
N TYR A 53 -21.29 16.91 -9.21
CA TYR A 53 -20.89 17.33 -7.87
C TYR A 53 -21.99 16.98 -6.87
N ASN A 54 -21.86 15.85 -6.18
CA ASN A 54 -22.74 15.50 -5.07
C ASN A 54 -21.94 15.00 -3.85
N VAL A 55 -22.50 15.24 -2.67
CA VAL A 55 -21.90 14.97 -1.35
C VAL A 55 -21.64 13.46 -1.15
N THR A 56 -22.36 12.61 -1.87
CA THR A 56 -22.20 11.14 -1.83
C THR A 56 -20.99 10.67 -2.63
N THR A 57 -20.61 11.37 -3.70
CA THR A 57 -19.41 11.06 -4.51
C THR A 57 -18.15 11.64 -3.87
N PHE A 58 -18.21 12.90 -3.41
CA PHE A 58 -17.10 13.62 -2.81
C PHE A 58 -17.07 13.51 -1.28
N ASN A 59 -16.71 12.32 -0.77
CA ASN A 59 -16.39 12.16 0.65
C ASN A 59 -15.17 11.25 0.85
N LEU A 60 -14.51 11.41 2.00
CA LEU A 60 -13.32 10.64 2.37
C LEU A 60 -13.66 9.34 3.12
N ASN A 61 -14.92 8.96 3.27
CA ASN A 61 -15.30 7.83 4.11
C ASN A 61 -14.78 6.50 3.55
N ARG A 62 -14.82 6.32 2.22
CA ARG A 62 -14.23 5.16 1.55
C ARG A 62 -12.73 5.08 1.79
N MET A 63 -12.01 6.16 1.54
CA MET A 63 -10.57 6.23 1.73
C MET A 63 -10.15 6.00 3.19
N LYS A 64 -10.85 6.62 4.15
CA LYS A 64 -10.60 6.42 5.59
C LYS A 64 -10.79 4.96 6.00
N LYS A 65 -11.86 4.31 5.54
CA LYS A 65 -12.10 2.88 5.80
C LYS A 65 -11.01 2.01 5.19
N LEU A 66 -10.61 2.28 3.95
CA LEU A 66 -9.55 1.53 3.26
C LEU A 66 -8.23 1.65 4.01
N LEU A 67 -7.79 2.88 4.33
CA LEU A 67 -6.55 3.11 5.07
C LEU A 67 -6.58 2.49 6.47
N SER A 68 -7.74 2.50 7.15
CA SER A 68 -7.89 1.85 8.45
C SER A 68 -7.68 0.34 8.38
N LEU A 69 -8.20 -0.33 7.34
CA LEU A 69 -7.97 -1.78 7.12
C LEU A 69 -6.49 -2.10 6.81
N LEU A 70 -5.75 -1.13 6.29
CA LEU A 70 -4.33 -1.25 5.94
C LEU A 70 -3.40 -0.85 7.09
N GLY A 71 -3.93 -0.59 8.29
CA GLY A 71 -3.12 -0.21 9.45
C GLY A 71 -2.62 1.25 9.38
N ASN A 72 -3.32 2.11 8.66
CA ASN A 72 -3.08 3.55 8.54
C ASN A 72 -1.64 3.93 8.10
N PRO A 73 -1.16 3.45 6.93
CA PRO A 73 0.21 3.72 6.47
C PRO A 73 0.51 5.21 6.31
N HIS A 74 -0.48 5.99 5.85
CA HIS A 74 -0.42 7.46 5.75
C HIS A 74 -0.10 8.20 7.06
N LYS A 75 -0.26 7.58 8.23
CA LYS A 75 0.07 8.19 9.54
C LYS A 75 1.50 7.88 10.01
N LYS A 76 2.21 7.03 9.28
CA LYS A 76 3.55 6.54 9.66
C LYS A 76 4.66 7.18 8.86
N ILE A 77 4.33 8.16 8.01
CA ILE A 77 5.26 8.83 7.11
C ILE A 77 5.10 10.34 7.26
N HIS A 78 6.19 11.09 7.16
CA HIS A 78 6.11 12.55 7.04
C HIS A 78 5.59 12.91 5.64
N THR A 79 4.72 13.91 5.53
CA THR A 79 4.03 14.22 4.25
C THR A 79 3.98 15.72 4.01
N ALA A 80 4.42 16.12 2.81
CA ALA A 80 4.07 17.39 2.21
C ALA A 80 2.88 17.19 1.24
N HIS A 81 1.78 17.92 1.44
CA HIS A 81 0.60 17.83 0.58
C HIS A 81 0.50 19.04 -0.33
N ILE A 82 0.56 18.82 -1.64
CA ILE A 82 0.61 19.87 -2.65
C ILE A 82 -0.70 19.90 -3.44
N GLY A 83 -1.52 20.91 -3.17
CA GLY A 83 -2.75 21.23 -3.91
C GLY A 83 -2.60 22.41 -4.86
N GLY A 84 -3.65 22.74 -5.62
CA GLY A 84 -3.71 23.91 -6.50
C GLY A 84 -4.19 23.60 -7.92
N THR A 85 -4.52 24.63 -8.70
CA THR A 85 -5.06 24.45 -10.07
C THR A 85 -3.97 24.07 -11.06
N LYS A 86 -2.79 24.70 -10.97
CA LYS A 86 -1.65 24.50 -11.88
C LYS A 86 -0.35 24.34 -11.08
N GLY A 87 0.68 23.74 -11.69
CA GLY A 87 2.02 23.65 -11.11
C GLY A 87 2.23 22.60 -10.00
N LYS A 88 1.18 21.86 -9.58
CA LYS A 88 1.28 20.83 -8.53
C LYS A 88 2.36 19.78 -8.81
N GLY A 89 2.31 19.17 -10.01
CA GLY A 89 3.25 18.13 -10.41
C GLY A 89 4.69 18.66 -10.41
N SER A 90 4.92 19.80 -11.07
CA SER A 90 6.22 20.47 -11.10
C SER A 90 6.74 20.78 -9.70
N THR A 91 5.89 21.35 -8.83
CA THR A 91 6.27 21.68 -7.44
C THR A 91 6.61 20.44 -6.64
N ALA A 92 5.81 19.38 -6.76
CA ALA A 92 6.05 18.11 -6.07
C ALA A 92 7.36 17.45 -6.53
N THR A 93 7.62 17.42 -7.84
CA THR A 93 8.87 16.89 -8.39
C THR A 93 10.08 17.72 -7.95
N MET A 94 10.00 19.06 -8.01
CA MET A 94 11.08 19.94 -7.57
C MET A 94 11.38 19.73 -6.08
N LEU A 95 10.36 19.70 -5.23
CA LEU A 95 10.52 19.44 -3.80
C LEU A 95 11.15 18.07 -3.54
N ALA A 96 10.66 17.03 -4.23
CA ALA A 96 11.22 15.68 -4.07
C ALA A 96 12.71 15.65 -4.43
N LYS A 97 13.10 16.26 -5.56
CA LYS A 97 14.50 16.36 -5.97
C LYS A 97 15.37 17.14 -4.99
N MET A 98 14.85 18.24 -4.43
CA MET A 98 15.59 19.01 -3.42
C MET A 98 15.81 18.19 -2.14
N LEU A 99 14.80 17.44 -1.69
CA LEU A 99 14.92 16.58 -0.51
C LEU A 99 15.85 15.39 -0.76
N GLU A 100 15.74 14.72 -1.90
CA GLU A 100 16.67 13.65 -2.31
C GLU A 100 18.13 14.16 -2.34
N ALA A 101 18.37 15.36 -2.86
CA ALA A 101 19.70 15.98 -2.88
C ALA A 101 20.24 16.33 -1.48
N ASN A 102 19.41 16.25 -0.45
CA ASN A 102 19.80 16.41 0.96
C ASN A 102 19.75 15.06 1.71
N ASP A 103 19.93 13.95 0.99
CA ASP A 103 20.05 12.58 1.52
C ASP A 103 18.81 12.06 2.28
N TYR A 104 17.63 12.61 2.00
CA TYR A 104 16.36 12.05 2.49
C TYR A 104 15.86 10.95 1.56
N ASP A 105 15.26 9.90 2.14
CA ASP A 105 14.43 8.96 1.39
C ASP A 105 13.07 9.59 1.10
N VAL A 106 12.75 9.75 -0.19
CA VAL A 106 11.59 10.53 -0.63
C VAL A 106 10.68 9.70 -1.51
N GLY A 107 9.44 9.53 -1.06
CA GLY A 107 8.32 9.06 -1.88
C GLY A 107 7.64 10.22 -2.62
N LEU A 108 7.41 10.07 -3.92
CA LEU A 108 6.67 11.01 -4.76
C LEU A 108 5.42 10.34 -5.34
N TYR A 109 4.25 10.92 -5.04
CA TYR A 109 2.97 10.52 -5.64
C TYR A 109 2.40 11.65 -6.51
N THR A 110 2.19 11.40 -7.80
CA THR A 110 1.62 12.39 -8.75
C THR A 110 0.51 11.80 -9.61
N SER A 111 -0.39 12.66 -10.11
CA SER A 111 -1.42 12.28 -11.08
C SER A 111 -1.81 13.47 -11.99
N PRO A 112 -2.33 13.19 -13.21
CA PRO A 112 -2.35 11.88 -13.88
C PRO A 112 -0.94 11.43 -14.31
N HIS A 113 -0.80 10.21 -14.82
CA HIS A 113 0.42 9.77 -15.51
C HIS A 113 0.40 10.25 -16.96
N VAL A 114 1.56 10.37 -17.61
CA VAL A 114 1.67 10.78 -19.02
C VAL A 114 1.75 9.56 -19.93
N VAL A 115 2.66 8.62 -19.65
CA VAL A 115 2.88 7.44 -20.52
C VAL A 115 2.55 6.14 -19.80
N HIS A 116 3.04 5.97 -18.57
CA HIS A 116 2.99 4.72 -17.83
C HIS A 116 2.44 4.92 -16.42
N LEU A 117 1.54 4.03 -15.99
CA LEU A 117 0.90 4.11 -14.66
C LEU A 117 1.91 4.22 -13.51
N HIS A 118 3.06 3.59 -13.64
CA HIS A 118 4.09 3.57 -12.61
C HIS A 118 4.72 4.94 -12.34
N GLU A 119 4.64 5.88 -13.29
CA GLU A 119 5.10 7.28 -13.09
C GLU A 119 4.43 7.93 -11.88
N ARG A 120 3.23 7.46 -11.52
CA ARG A 120 2.48 7.99 -10.39
C ARG A 120 3.15 7.74 -9.05
N ILE A 121 3.97 6.71 -8.91
CA ILE A 121 4.59 6.33 -7.63
C ILE A 121 6.09 6.14 -7.86
N ALA A 122 6.90 7.00 -7.27
CA ALA A 122 8.35 6.89 -7.28
C ALA A 122 8.93 6.99 -5.87
N VAL A 123 10.07 6.35 -5.65
CA VAL A 123 10.89 6.49 -4.43
C VAL A 123 12.31 6.78 -4.87
N ASN A 124 12.91 7.86 -4.35
CA ASN A 124 14.24 8.33 -4.76
C ASN A 124 14.38 8.40 -6.29
N SER A 125 13.35 8.98 -6.92
CA SER A 125 13.19 9.13 -8.37
C SER A 125 13.16 7.85 -9.21
N GLU A 126 13.09 6.69 -8.57
CA GLU A 126 12.88 5.41 -9.24
C GLU A 126 11.39 5.06 -9.21
N MET A 127 10.80 4.83 -10.38
CA MET A 127 9.40 4.41 -10.49
C MET A 127 9.19 3.03 -9.85
N ILE A 128 8.03 2.83 -9.23
CA ILE A 128 7.64 1.52 -8.70
C ILE A 128 7.77 0.42 -9.77
N LYS A 129 8.31 -0.74 -9.40
CA LYS A 129 8.49 -1.87 -10.32
C LYS A 129 7.20 -2.67 -10.47
N GLN A 130 7.07 -3.36 -11.60
CA GLN A 130 5.92 -4.22 -11.90
C GLN A 130 5.65 -5.29 -10.84
N ARG A 131 6.73 -5.87 -10.29
CA ARG A 131 6.65 -6.88 -9.23
C ARG A 131 6.14 -6.29 -7.92
N GLU A 132 6.55 -5.07 -7.58
CA GLU A 132 6.13 -4.35 -6.37
C GLU A 132 4.66 -3.96 -6.49
N MET A 133 4.25 -3.38 -7.62
CA MET A 133 2.85 -3.06 -7.92
C MET A 133 1.95 -4.31 -7.82
N LEU A 134 2.35 -5.44 -8.42
CA LEU A 134 1.63 -6.71 -8.29
C LEU A 134 1.55 -7.20 -6.83
N GLY A 135 2.63 -7.04 -6.08
CA GLY A 135 2.68 -7.40 -4.66
C GLY A 135 1.72 -6.57 -3.82
N LEU A 136 1.70 -5.26 -4.03
CA LEU A 136 0.81 -4.32 -3.33
C LEU A 136 -0.65 -4.55 -3.70
N LEU A 137 -0.97 -4.77 -4.98
CA LEU A 137 -2.33 -5.09 -5.42
C LEU A 137 -2.85 -6.39 -4.81
N ASN A 138 -1.99 -7.41 -4.68
CA ASN A 138 -2.35 -8.63 -3.95
C ASN A 138 -2.62 -8.39 -2.46
N ARG A 139 -1.82 -7.54 -1.81
CA ARG A 139 -1.98 -7.21 -0.38
C ARG A 139 -3.23 -6.37 -0.11
N ILE A 140 -3.56 -5.43 -0.99
CA ILE A 140 -4.72 -4.55 -0.81
C ILE A 140 -6.04 -5.25 -1.16
N TYR A 141 -6.01 -6.30 -1.99
CA TYR A 141 -7.19 -6.95 -2.57
C TYR A 141 -8.29 -7.25 -1.55
N THR A 142 -7.98 -7.98 -0.48
CA THR A 142 -8.99 -8.36 0.53
C THR A 142 -9.63 -7.14 1.20
N SER A 143 -8.85 -6.08 1.45
CA SER A 143 -9.35 -4.82 2.03
C SER A 143 -10.28 -4.09 1.06
N VAL A 144 -9.93 -4.05 -0.23
CA VAL A 144 -10.78 -3.46 -1.28
C VAL A 144 -12.08 -4.24 -1.44
N GLU A 145 -12.04 -5.57 -1.51
CA GLU A 145 -13.22 -6.42 -1.65
C GLU A 145 -14.15 -6.34 -0.44
N LYS A 146 -13.60 -6.20 0.78
CA LYS A 146 -14.39 -6.01 2.01
C LYS A 146 -15.21 -4.72 1.96
N ILE A 147 -14.67 -3.64 1.39
CA ILE A 147 -15.35 -2.33 1.29
C ILE A 147 -16.28 -2.29 0.07
N SER A 148 -15.93 -2.98 -1.01
CA SER A 148 -16.67 -2.98 -2.29
C SER A 148 -18.10 -3.48 -2.18
N LYS A 149 -18.42 -4.28 -1.16
CA LYS A 149 -19.80 -4.72 -0.88
C LYS A 149 -20.78 -3.57 -0.63
N ASN A 150 -20.29 -2.44 -0.13
CA ASN A 150 -21.13 -1.28 0.18
C ASN A 150 -20.77 -0.06 -0.67
N THR A 151 -19.48 0.19 -0.86
CA THR A 151 -19.00 1.43 -1.48
C THR A 151 -17.62 1.18 -2.12
N PRO A 152 -17.55 0.69 -3.37
CA PRO A 152 -16.28 0.32 -4.00
C PRO A 152 -15.29 1.50 -4.02
N PRO A 153 -14.06 1.30 -3.54
CA PRO A 153 -13.01 2.29 -3.69
C PRO A 153 -12.74 2.59 -5.17
N THR A 154 -12.49 3.86 -5.47
CA THR A 154 -12.18 4.31 -6.84
C THR A 154 -10.76 3.91 -7.25
N PHE A 155 -10.47 4.01 -8.54
CA PHE A 155 -9.11 3.87 -9.07
C PHE A 155 -8.12 4.77 -8.31
N PHE A 156 -8.48 6.04 -8.13
CA PHE A 156 -7.64 7.03 -7.45
C PHE A 156 -7.43 6.70 -5.97
N GLU A 157 -8.48 6.28 -5.25
CA GLU A 157 -8.38 5.88 -3.84
C GLU A 157 -7.46 4.66 -3.67
N ILE A 158 -7.56 3.67 -4.57
CA ILE A 158 -6.68 2.50 -4.56
C ILE A 158 -5.24 2.91 -4.88
N MET A 159 -5.00 3.70 -5.92
CA MET A 159 -3.66 4.17 -6.27
C MET A 159 -3.00 4.97 -5.14
N THR A 160 -3.77 5.83 -4.48
CA THR A 160 -3.28 6.60 -3.32
C THR A 160 -2.91 5.67 -2.16
N ALA A 161 -3.73 4.65 -1.87
CA ALA A 161 -3.44 3.69 -0.83
C ALA A 161 -2.18 2.84 -1.15
N LEU A 162 -2.02 2.44 -2.41
CA LEU A 162 -0.83 1.72 -2.88
C LEU A 162 0.43 2.58 -2.72
N ALA A 163 0.37 3.88 -3.03
CA ALA A 163 1.49 4.81 -2.83
C ALA A 163 1.91 4.86 -1.36
N PHE A 164 0.96 5.05 -0.44
CA PHE A 164 1.26 5.05 1.00
C PHE A 164 1.85 3.72 1.48
N MET A 165 1.34 2.58 1.00
CA MET A 165 1.90 1.28 1.33
C MET A 165 3.33 1.14 0.81
N HIS A 166 3.59 1.55 -0.44
CA HIS A 166 4.91 1.49 -1.05
C HIS A 166 5.92 2.33 -0.27
N PHE A 167 5.59 3.59 0.03
CA PHE A 167 6.48 4.49 0.77
C PHE A 167 6.79 3.99 2.18
N MET A 168 5.86 3.26 2.81
CA MET A 168 6.09 2.64 4.12
C MET A 168 6.97 1.38 4.00
N ASP A 169 6.90 0.64 2.90
CA ASP A 169 7.71 -0.57 2.69
C ASP A 169 9.14 -0.26 2.26
N THR A 170 9.40 0.94 1.71
CA THR A 170 10.70 1.38 1.20
C THR A 170 11.46 2.29 2.17
N GLN A 171 10.92 2.51 3.37
CA GLN A 171 11.61 3.16 4.49
C GLN A 171 12.40 2.16 5.33
#